data_AF-A0A453LYQ2-F1
#
_entry.id   AF-A0A453LYQ2-F1
#
_cell.length_a   1.000
_cell.length_b   1.000
_cell.length_c   1.000
_cell.angle_alpha   90.00
_cell.angle_beta   90.00
_cell.angle_gamma   90.00
#
_symmetry.space_group_name_H-M   'P 1'
#
loop_
_entity.id
_entity.type
_entity.pdbx_description
1 polymer ?
#
loop_
_entity_poly.entity_id
_entity_poly.type
_entity_poly.pdbx_seq_one_letter_code
_entity_poly.pdbx_strand_id
1 'polypeptide(L)' 'FIPYTMQAVKQGFQDLGASSLQSAHDLLRAETLRLEVRTGAAQVEGGIHGLVSYEKKSF' A
#
# COMPACT_ATOMS: atom_id res chain seq x y z
N PHE A 1 -12.04 12.43 6.64
CA PHE A 1 -10.57 12.34 6.57
C PHE A 1 -9.96 11.27 7.50
N ILE A 2 -10.03 11.41 8.84
CA ILE A 2 -9.43 10.41 9.76
C ILE A 2 -10.09 9.01 9.64
N PRO A 3 -11.43 8.86 9.62
CA PRO A 3 -12.05 7.53 9.51
C PRO A 3 -11.67 6.80 8.22
N TYR A 4 -11.59 7.52 7.10
CA TYR A 4 -11.12 6.97 5.83
C TYR A 4 -9.68 6.45 5.95
N THR A 5 -8.79 7.29 6.49
CA THR A 5 -7.37 6.93 6.63
C THR A 5 -7.21 5.71 7.52
N MET A 6 -7.98 5.63 8.61
CA MET A 6 -7.99 4.45 9.48
C MET A 6 -8.44 3.18 8.74
N GLN A 7 -9.48 3.27 7.91
CA GLN A 7 -9.97 2.13 7.14
C GLN A 7 -8.98 1.71 6.06
N ALA A 8 -8.38 2.66 5.34
CA ALA A 8 -7.35 2.40 4.34
C ALA A 8 -6.12 1.71 4.96
N VAL A 9 -5.67 2.16 6.13
CA VAL A 9 -4.59 1.51 6.87
C VAL A 9 -4.98 0.08 7.26
N LYS A 10 -6.18 -0.15 7.82
CA LYS A 10 -6.65 -1.50 8.14
C LYS A 10 -6.67 -2.42 6.92
N GLN A 11 -7.13 -1.92 5.77
CA GLN A 11 -7.12 -2.69 4.52
C GLN A 11 -5.70 -3.05 4.11
N GLY A 12 -4.76 -2.09 4.16
CA GLY A 12 -3.35 -2.36 3.87
C GLY A 12 -2.73 -3.43 4.77
N PHE A 13 -3.11 -3.45 6.06
CA PHE A 13 -2.69 -4.52 6.98
C PHE A 13 -3.29 -5.88 6.60
N GLN A 14 -4.54 -5.93 6.17
CA GLN A 14 -5.16 -7.15 5.66
C GLN A 14 -4.43 -7.67 4.41
N ASP A 15 -4.15 -6.78 3.44
CA ASP A 15 -3.45 -7.14 2.20
C ASP A 15 -2.01 -7.60 2.47
N LEU A 16 -1.36 -7.04 3.49
CA LEU A 16 -0.05 -7.46 3.99
C LEU A 16 -0.08 -8.82 4.73
N GLY A 17 -1.26 -9.29 5.14
CA GLY A 17 -1.42 -10.48 5.98
C GLY A 17 -1.09 -10.26 7.47
N ALA A 18 -1.15 -9.03 7.96
CA ALA A 18 -0.85 -8.66 9.34
C ALA A 18 -2.11 -8.15 10.07
N SER A 19 -2.34 -8.61 11.31
CA SER A 19 -3.50 -8.19 12.11
C SER A 19 -3.26 -6.91 12.93
N SER A 20 -1.99 -6.50 13.07
CA SER A 20 -1.59 -5.34 13.86
C SER A 20 -0.21 -4.83 13.43
N LEU A 21 0.13 -3.60 13.86
CA LEU A 21 1.47 -3.03 13.67
C LEU A 21 2.57 -3.93 14.25
N GLN A 22 2.34 -4.50 15.44
CA GLN A 22 3.31 -5.40 16.08
C GLN A 22 3.51 -6.66 15.22
N SER A 23 2.42 -7.29 14.76
CA SER A 23 2.54 -8.48 13.91
C SER A 23 3.25 -8.18 12.58
N ALA A 24 3.04 -7.01 11.97
CA ALA A 24 3.76 -6.62 10.76
C ALA A 24 5.27 -6.50 11.01
N HIS A 25 5.68 -5.92 12.14
CA HIS A 25 7.10 -5.87 12.51
C HIS A 25 7.68 -7.26 12.82
N ASP A 26 6.89 -8.15 13.42
CA ASP A 26 7.34 -9.51 13.70
C ASP A 26 7.52 -10.30 12.39
N LEU A 27 6.60 -10.16 11.43
CA LEU A 27 6.73 -10.74 10.08
C LEU A 27 7.95 -10.20 9.32
N LEU A 28 8.28 -8.92 9.48
CA LEU A 28 9.48 -8.32 8.91
C LEU A 28 10.76 -8.90 9.53
N ARG A 29 10.83 -8.98 10.87
CA ARG A 29 12.00 -9.53 11.57
C ARG A 29 12.19 -11.02 11.35
N ALA A 30 11.10 -11.75 11.11
CA ALA A 30 11.12 -13.17 10.78
C ALA A 30 11.43 -13.46 9.30
N GLU A 31 11.65 -12.43 8.46
CA GLU A 31 11.87 -12.54 7.01
C GLU A 31 10.70 -13.19 6.23
N THR A 32 9.53 -13.31 6.86
CA THR A 32 8.30 -13.79 6.21
C THR A 32 7.73 -12.71 5.28
N LEU A 33 7.79 -11.45 5.70
CA LEU A 33 7.43 -10.31 4.86
C LEU A 33 8.53 -10.04 3.83
N ARG A 34 8.17 -10.01 2.55
CA ARG A 34 9.09 -9.73 1.44
C ARG A 34 8.81 -8.36 0.85
N LEU A 35 9.87 -7.68 0.43
CA LEU A 35 9.83 -6.36 -0.18
C LEU A 35 10.52 -6.40 -1.54
N GLU A 36 10.04 -5.57 -2.46
CA GLU A 36 10.59 -5.42 -3.80
C GLU A 36 10.91 -3.95 -4.07
N VAL A 37 12.10 -3.68 -4.60
CA VAL A 37 12.49 -2.33 -5.03
C VAL A 37 11.91 -2.07 -6.41
N ARG A 38 11.17 -0.97 -6.56
CA ARG A 38 10.60 -0.56 -7.84
C ARG A 38 11.47 0.48 -8.52
N THR A 39 11.79 0.24 -9.79
CA THR A 39 12.47 1.22 -10.65
C THR A 39 11.62 2.47 -10.87
N GLY A 40 12.23 3.57 -11.31
CA GLY A 40 11.47 4.81 -11.62
C GLY A 40 10.35 4.59 -12.64
N ALA A 41 10.61 3.79 -13.69
CA ALA A 41 9.58 3.42 -14.67
C ALA A 41 8.44 2.61 -14.03
N ALA A 42 8.76 1.62 -13.20
CA ALA A 42 7.75 0.80 -12.52
C ALA A 42 6.89 1.61 -11.54
N GLN A 43 7.41 2.70 -10.97
CA GLN A 43 6.61 3.60 -10.13
C GLN A 43 5.64 4.45 -10.95
N VAL A 44 6.08 4.95 -12.12
CA VAL A 44 5.20 5.68 -13.07
C VAL A 44 4.08 4.77 -13.55
N GLU A 45 4.39 3.53 -13.91
CA GLU A 45 3.41 2.51 -14.32
C GLU A 45 2.51 2.07 -13.15
N GLY A 46 3.00 2.05 -11.92
CA GLY A 46 2.17 1.72 -10.75
C GLY A 46 1.09 2.75 -10.40
N GLY A 47 1.20 3.96 -10.96
CA GLY A 47 0.23 5.02 -10.81
C GLY A 47 -0.88 4.97 -11.86
N ILE A 48 -1.52 6.10 -12.10
CA ILE A 48 -2.51 6.25 -13.17
C ILE A 48 -1.77 6.81 -14.39
N HIS A 49 -1.79 6.07 -15.50
CA HIS A 49 -1.04 6.44 -16.71
C HIS A 49 -1.81 6.01 -17.98
N GLY A 50 -1.45 6.60 -19.13
CA GLY A 50 -2.00 6.20 -20.44
C GLY A 50 -3.43 6.68 -20.76
N LEU A 51 -3.92 7.72 -20.09
CA LEU A 51 -5.28 8.26 -20.26
C LEU A 51 -5.26 9.63 -20.94
N VAL A 52 -6.28 9.93 -21.77
CA VAL A 52 -6.49 11.25 -22.38
C VAL A 52 -6.92 12.28 -21.33
N SER A 53 -7.74 11.87 -20.36
CA SER A 53 -8.09 12.66 -19.19
C SER A 53 -8.44 11.76 -18.00
N TYR A 54 -8.19 12.24 -16.78
CA TYR A 54 -8.53 11.58 -15.54
C TYR A 54 -8.69 12.62 -14.43
N GLU A 55 -9.72 12.46 -13.60
CA GLU A 55 -9.95 13.30 -12.41
C GLU A 55 -9.85 12.42 -11.15
N LYS A 56 -8.90 12.77 -10.27
CA LYS A 56 -8.75 12.09 -8.98
C LYS A 56 -9.73 12.68 -7.96
N LYS A 57 -10.81 11.95 -7.68
CA LYS A 57 -11.72 12.32 -6.58
C LYS A 57 -11.11 11.90 -5.24
N SER A 58 -10.98 12.88 -4.35
CA SER A 58 -10.65 12.62 -2.95
C SER A 58 -11.89 12.12 -2.22
N PHE A 59 -11.67 11.42 -1.11
CA PHE A 59 -12.67 10.79 -0.26
C PHE A 59 -13.23 11.73 0.81
#